data_AF-A0A1C6RMM2-F1
#
_entry.id   AF-A0A1C6RMM2-F1
#
_cell.length_a   1.000
_cell.length_b   1.000
_cell.length_c   1.000
_cell.angle_alpha   90.00
_cell.angle_beta   90.00
_cell.angle_gamma   90.00
#
_symmetry.space_group_name_H-M   'P 1'
#
loop_
_entity.id
_entity.type
_entity.pdbx_description
1 polymer ?
#
loop_
_entity_poly.entity_id
_entity_poly.type
_entity_poly.pdbx_seq_one_letter_code
_entity_poly.pdbx_strand_id
1 'polypeptide(L)'
;MGSYPPGPAGPYPGLPLPPSTGSGGKSAALIVILVLVGVLLLCCVGGIVLALLGDDSASRDTGLGRAATPRNSSAPLVQPTDDRPLGAAAPTTAVPQPSSSGKDGETFNMKVGDTLVITDDEGTVEITITRFTTSNKGCRSFAPDPDEGLYLIADVTVRVIKGTASVNPFYFEWVAEDGKTANGLVGALSGCGTPLSSGVNLRTGSKRSGTVVFDVADRKGVVEYQHNFEAAGSWKP
;
A
#
# COMPACT_ATOMS: atom_id res chain seq x y z
N MET A 1 -3.73 22.88 66.35
CA MET A 1 -4.84 21.92 66.21
C MET A 1 -5.38 22.06 64.80
N GLY A 2 -5.06 21.13 63.90
CA GLY A 2 -5.52 21.13 62.51
C GLY A 2 -6.17 19.77 62.21
N SER A 3 -7.46 19.78 61.91
CA SER A 3 -8.28 18.59 61.70
C SER A 3 -8.09 18.05 60.28
N TYR A 4 -7.82 16.74 60.16
CA TYR A 4 -7.78 16.01 58.89
C TYR A 4 -9.18 15.90 58.26
N PRO A 5 -9.28 15.89 56.92
CA PRO A 5 -10.53 15.58 56.24
C PRO A 5 -10.87 14.08 56.35
N PRO A 6 -12.17 13.71 56.42
CA PRO A 6 -12.60 12.32 56.50
C PRO A 6 -12.38 11.60 55.17
N GLY A 7 -11.87 10.37 55.24
CA GLY A 7 -11.72 9.47 54.09
C GLY A 7 -13.05 8.96 53.52
N PRO A 8 -13.06 8.37 52.32
CA PRO A 8 -14.26 7.96 51.64
C PRO A 8 -14.97 6.81 52.37
N ALA A 9 -16.28 6.93 52.53
CA ALA A 9 -17.15 5.93 53.10
C ALA A 9 -17.15 4.65 52.25
N GLY A 10 -17.03 3.49 52.92
CA GLY A 10 -17.16 2.17 52.31
C GLY A 10 -18.55 1.90 51.74
N PRO A 11 -18.70 0.80 50.97
CA PRO A 11 -19.91 0.52 50.21
C PRO A 11 -21.11 0.22 51.13
N TYR A 12 -22.19 0.95 50.90
CA TYR A 12 -23.46 0.84 51.60
C TYR A 12 -24.10 -0.56 51.41
N PRO A 13 -24.69 -1.16 52.47
CA PRO A 13 -25.50 -2.35 52.34
C PRO A 13 -26.93 -1.96 51.92
N GLY A 14 -27.45 -2.57 50.85
CA GLY A 14 -28.91 -2.61 50.63
C GLY A 14 -29.48 -2.02 49.34
N LEU A 15 -28.79 -2.14 48.20
CA LEU A 15 -29.45 -1.99 46.89
C LEU A 15 -29.43 -3.34 46.14
N PRO A 16 -30.59 -3.86 45.68
CA PRO A 16 -30.61 -5.04 44.85
C PRO A 16 -29.87 -4.76 43.55
N LEU A 17 -28.86 -5.58 43.25
CA LEU A 17 -28.21 -5.64 41.95
C LEU A 17 -29.28 -5.90 40.88
N PRO A 18 -29.25 -5.22 39.72
CA PRO A 18 -30.11 -5.58 38.61
C PRO A 18 -29.81 -7.03 38.21
N PRO A 19 -30.83 -7.84 37.84
CA PRO A 19 -30.59 -9.21 37.45
C PRO A 19 -29.68 -9.23 36.22
N SER A 20 -28.61 -10.02 36.30
CA SER A 20 -27.83 -10.44 35.14
C SER A 20 -28.76 -11.21 34.20
N THR A 21 -29.18 -10.59 33.10
CA THR A 21 -29.90 -11.28 32.02
C THR A 21 -28.88 -12.01 31.14
N GLY A 22 -28.37 -13.11 31.67
CA GLY A 22 -27.92 -14.22 30.87
C GLY A 22 -29.11 -15.00 30.32
N SER A 23 -28.95 -15.50 29.09
CA SER A 23 -29.82 -16.41 28.34
C SER A 23 -30.88 -15.77 27.45
N GLY A 24 -30.75 -16.04 26.14
CA GLY A 24 -31.79 -15.73 25.17
C GLY A 24 -31.30 -15.71 23.72
N GLY A 25 -30.68 -16.79 23.24
CA GLY A 25 -30.23 -16.97 21.84
C GLY A 25 -31.33 -16.99 20.77
N LYS A 26 -32.44 -16.29 20.99
CA LYS A 26 -33.61 -16.18 20.11
C LYS A 26 -33.58 -14.86 19.33
N SER A 27 -33.09 -13.79 19.97
CA SER A 27 -33.04 -12.45 19.37
C SER A 27 -31.86 -12.27 18.41
N ALA A 28 -30.71 -12.89 18.70
CA ALA A 28 -29.56 -12.89 17.79
C ALA A 28 -29.85 -13.72 16.51
N ALA A 29 -30.54 -14.86 16.64
CA ALA A 29 -30.97 -15.65 15.50
C ALA A 29 -31.98 -14.90 14.62
N LEU A 30 -32.93 -14.17 15.21
CA LEU A 30 -33.86 -13.32 14.47
C LEU A 30 -33.15 -12.17 13.75
N ILE A 31 -32.14 -11.54 14.37
CA ILE A 31 -31.36 -10.48 13.74
C ILE A 31 -30.56 -11.02 12.54
N VAL A 32 -29.90 -12.18 12.69
CA VAL A 32 -29.16 -12.82 11.59
C VAL A 32 -30.09 -13.20 10.44
N ILE A 33 -31.27 -13.77 10.73
CA ILE A 33 -32.27 -14.12 9.70
C ILE A 33 -32.78 -12.88 8.99
N LEU A 34 -33.04 -11.78 9.71
CA LEU A 34 -33.52 -10.54 9.12
C LEU A 34 -32.47 -9.87 8.24
N VAL A 35 -31.19 -9.91 8.65
CA VAL A 35 -30.06 -9.45 7.83
C VAL A 35 -29.91 -10.31 6.57
N LEU A 36 -30.01 -11.64 6.68
CA LEU A 36 -29.92 -12.55 5.54
C LEU A 36 -31.04 -12.32 4.52
N VAL A 37 -32.28 -12.14 4.99
CA VAL A 37 -33.44 -11.82 4.13
C VAL A 37 -33.29 -10.44 3.50
N GLY A 38 -32.78 -9.45 4.25
CA GLY A 38 -32.50 -8.11 3.74
C GLY A 38 -31.43 -8.11 2.63
N VAL A 39 -30.34 -8.85 2.82
CA VAL A 39 -29.26 -8.99 1.82
C VAL A 39 -29.76 -9.75 0.58
N LEU A 40 -30.53 -10.82 0.74
CA LEU A 40 -31.17 -11.53 -0.38
C LEU A 40 -32.12 -10.63 -1.18
N LEU A 41 -32.97 -9.85 -0.50
CA LEU A 41 -33.84 -8.87 -1.16
C LEU A 41 -33.04 -7.78 -1.88
N LEU A 42 -31.94 -7.29 -1.28
CA LEU A 42 -31.06 -6.29 -1.90
C LEU A 42 -30.37 -6.87 -3.15
N CYS A 43 -29.92 -8.12 -3.11
CA CYS A 43 -29.32 -8.84 -4.23
C CYS A 43 -30.33 -9.11 -5.36
N CYS A 44 -31.61 -9.31 -5.06
CA CYS A 44 -32.64 -9.60 -6.07
C CYS A 44 -33.20 -8.36 -6.75
N VAL A 45 -33.17 -7.18 -6.13
CA VAL A 45 -33.67 -5.93 -6.74
C VAL A 45 -32.55 -5.12 -7.43
N GLY A 46 -31.28 -5.33 -7.06
CA GLY A 46 -30.13 -4.63 -7.66
C GLY A 46 -29.64 -5.16 -9.01
N GLY A 47 -30.21 -6.27 -9.53
CA GLY A 47 -29.67 -7.01 -10.68
C GLY A 47 -30.25 -6.68 -12.07
N ILE A 48 -31.00 -5.58 -12.27
CA ILE A 48 -31.74 -5.35 -13.53
C ILE A 48 -31.39 -4.00 -14.24
N VAL A 49 -30.21 -3.42 -14.06
CA VAL A 49 -29.83 -2.18 -14.80
C VAL A 49 -28.56 -2.30 -15.67
N LEU A 50 -28.00 -3.49 -15.85
CA LEU A 50 -26.80 -3.68 -16.69
C LEU A 50 -26.98 -4.79 -17.73
N ALA A 51 -28.06 -4.71 -18.51
CA ALA A 51 -28.30 -5.64 -19.62
C ALA A 51 -28.96 -4.96 -20.82
N LEU A 52 -28.45 -3.81 -21.30
CA LEU A 52 -28.86 -3.25 -22.61
C LEU A 52 -27.77 -2.38 -23.29
N LEU A 53 -26.49 -2.78 -23.27
CA LEU A 53 -25.45 -2.32 -24.20
C LEU A 53 -24.38 -3.43 -24.21
N GLY A 54 -24.02 -4.13 -25.28
CA GLY A 54 -24.45 -4.16 -26.67
C GLY A 54 -23.56 -5.22 -27.33
N ASP A 55 -24.13 -6.01 -28.23
CA ASP A 55 -23.35 -6.79 -29.18
C ASP A 55 -24.24 -7.00 -30.41
N ASP A 56 -23.85 -6.38 -31.52
CA ASP A 56 -23.62 -7.14 -32.74
C ASP A 56 -23.07 -6.24 -33.86
N SER A 57 -22.04 -6.78 -34.50
CA SER A 57 -21.68 -6.64 -35.93
C SER A 57 -20.32 -6.03 -36.20
N ALA A 58 -19.42 -6.97 -36.46
CA ALA A 58 -18.16 -6.83 -37.15
C ALA A 58 -18.24 -6.17 -38.53
N SER A 59 -17.05 -5.76 -38.99
CA SER A 59 -16.62 -5.74 -40.39
C SER A 59 -17.28 -4.74 -41.34
N ARG A 60 -16.63 -3.58 -41.53
CA ARG A 60 -16.45 -2.97 -42.85
C ARG A 60 -15.09 -2.24 -42.94
N ASP A 61 -14.07 -2.99 -43.31
CA ASP A 61 -13.01 -2.48 -44.18
C ASP A 61 -13.60 -2.19 -45.55
N THR A 62 -13.57 -0.93 -45.98
CA THR A 62 -13.66 -0.56 -47.39
C THR A 62 -12.71 0.60 -47.63
N GLY A 63 -11.54 0.28 -48.19
CA GLY A 63 -10.74 1.24 -48.94
C GLY A 63 -11.47 1.65 -50.22
N LEU A 64 -11.23 2.90 -50.63
CA LEU A 64 -11.43 3.56 -51.94
C LEU A 64 -11.16 5.07 -51.63
N GLY A 65 -10.24 5.80 -52.23
CA GLY A 65 -9.41 5.54 -53.38
C GLY A 65 -8.32 6.61 -53.56
N ARG A 66 -7.43 6.23 -54.47
CA ARG A 66 -6.29 6.90 -55.07
C ARG A 66 -6.69 8.10 -55.96
N ALA A 67 -5.90 9.19 -55.89
CA ALA A 67 -5.42 10.04 -57.00
C ALA A 67 -4.90 11.38 -56.41
N ALA A 68 -3.90 12.11 -56.90
CA ALA A 68 -2.78 11.95 -57.82
C ALA A 68 -1.85 13.17 -57.59
N THR A 69 -0.54 13.00 -57.75
CA THR A 69 0.50 14.06 -57.80
C THR A 69 0.43 14.90 -59.09
N PRO A 70 1.02 16.11 -59.15
CA PRO A 70 2.43 16.30 -59.56
C PRO A 70 3.18 17.39 -58.73
N ARG A 71 4.40 17.14 -58.25
CA ARG A 71 5.72 17.37 -58.88
C ARG A 71 5.93 18.80 -59.40
N ASN A 72 6.74 19.59 -58.67
CA ASN A 72 7.54 20.68 -59.23
C ASN A 72 9.00 20.55 -58.78
N SER A 73 9.87 20.46 -59.78
CA SER A 73 11.33 20.47 -59.68
C SER A 73 11.86 21.89 -59.48
N SER A 74 12.90 22.05 -58.67
CA SER A 74 14.10 22.85 -59.02
C SER A 74 15.12 22.79 -57.88
N ALA A 75 16.21 22.06 -58.10
CA ALA A 75 17.53 22.36 -57.52
C ALA A 75 18.26 23.28 -58.54
N PRO A 76 19.32 24.03 -58.17
CA PRO A 76 20.62 23.41 -57.91
C PRO A 76 21.53 24.06 -56.82
N LEU A 77 22.40 23.20 -56.30
CA LEU A 77 23.80 23.37 -55.84
C LEU A 77 24.26 24.70 -55.22
N VAL A 78 24.67 24.65 -53.94
CA VAL A 78 25.94 25.24 -53.45
C VAL A 78 26.50 24.35 -52.33
N GLN A 79 27.76 23.93 -52.48
CA GLN A 79 28.63 23.39 -51.44
C GLN A 79 29.80 24.37 -51.30
N PRO A 80 30.30 24.61 -50.08
CA PRO A 80 31.74 24.38 -49.88
C PRO A 80 32.08 23.71 -48.54
N THR A 81 33.17 22.96 -48.62
CA THR A 81 33.97 22.24 -47.61
C THR A 81 34.57 23.20 -46.56
N ASP A 82 34.77 22.73 -45.32
CA ASP A 82 36.06 22.83 -44.62
C ASP A 82 36.08 22.11 -43.25
N ASP A 83 37.30 21.75 -42.85
CA ASP A 83 37.74 20.74 -41.90
C ASP A 83 37.65 21.07 -40.38
N ARG A 84 37.73 19.98 -39.57
CA ARG A 84 37.89 19.75 -38.09
C ARG A 84 38.99 20.62 -37.38
N PRO A 85 39.31 20.58 -36.04
CA PRO A 85 38.83 19.78 -34.87
C PRO A 85 38.77 20.49 -33.47
N LEU A 86 38.69 19.70 -32.37
CA LEU A 86 38.69 20.00 -30.90
C LEU A 86 37.29 20.34 -30.33
N GLY A 87 36.75 19.67 -29.31
CA GLY A 87 37.36 19.04 -28.14
C GLY A 87 36.73 19.66 -26.89
N ALA A 88 35.56 19.19 -26.46
CA ALA A 88 34.98 19.53 -25.16
C ALA A 88 34.14 18.34 -24.67
N ALA A 89 34.80 17.47 -23.89
CA ALA A 89 34.12 16.42 -23.14
C ALA A 89 33.25 17.07 -22.06
N ALA A 90 31.93 16.91 -22.17
CA ALA A 90 31.02 17.17 -21.07
C ALA A 90 31.12 16.01 -20.07
N PRO A 91 31.19 16.25 -18.74
CA PRO A 91 31.19 15.17 -17.78
C PRO A 91 29.80 14.53 -17.73
N THR A 92 29.72 13.28 -18.17
CA THR A 92 28.57 12.41 -17.93
C THR A 92 28.48 12.16 -16.42
N THR A 93 27.63 12.93 -15.74
CA THR A 93 27.14 12.54 -14.41
C THR A 93 26.27 11.30 -14.62
N ALA A 94 26.88 10.14 -14.47
CA ALA A 94 26.18 8.87 -14.46
C ALA A 94 25.10 8.92 -13.38
N VAL A 95 23.85 8.78 -13.80
CA VAL A 95 22.74 8.46 -12.91
C VAL A 95 23.12 7.14 -12.22
N PRO A 96 23.02 7.03 -10.88
CA PRO A 96 23.27 5.78 -10.19
C PRO A 96 22.36 4.70 -10.77
N GLN A 97 22.97 3.70 -11.39
CA GLN A 97 22.29 2.51 -11.87
C GLN A 97 21.63 1.84 -10.65
N PRO A 98 20.33 1.51 -10.70
CA PRO A 98 19.69 0.82 -9.59
C PRO A 98 20.39 -0.51 -9.37
N SER A 99 20.93 -0.68 -8.17
CA SER A 99 21.59 -1.90 -7.73
C SER A 99 20.60 -3.05 -7.88
N SER A 100 21.10 -4.11 -8.53
CA SER A 100 20.42 -5.37 -8.81
C SER A 100 19.35 -5.74 -7.79
N SER A 101 18.17 -6.07 -8.31
CA SER A 101 17.21 -6.99 -7.71
C SER A 101 17.91 -8.07 -6.90
N GLY A 102 17.27 -8.53 -5.82
CA GLY A 102 17.65 -9.77 -5.15
C GLY A 102 18.05 -10.83 -6.19
N LYS A 103 19.12 -11.57 -5.89
CA LYS A 103 19.64 -12.62 -6.76
C LYS A 103 18.45 -13.43 -7.30
N ASP A 104 18.36 -13.50 -8.61
CA ASP A 104 17.46 -14.39 -9.35
C ASP A 104 16.02 -13.93 -9.59
N GLY A 105 15.67 -12.67 -9.30
CA GLY A 105 14.34 -12.13 -9.64
C GLY A 105 13.21 -12.64 -8.74
N GLU A 106 13.53 -13.37 -7.68
CA GLU A 106 12.61 -13.69 -6.60
C GLU A 106 12.33 -12.42 -5.78
N THR A 107 11.06 -12.00 -5.74
CA THR A 107 10.61 -10.81 -5.00
C THR A 107 10.03 -11.16 -3.63
N PHE A 108 9.93 -12.44 -3.29
CA PHE A 108 9.42 -12.92 -2.02
C PHE A 108 10.56 -13.35 -1.10
N ASN A 109 10.34 -13.24 0.21
CA ASN A 109 11.32 -13.62 1.24
C ASN A 109 12.66 -12.86 1.12
N MET A 110 12.62 -11.64 0.60
CA MET A 110 13.78 -10.76 0.43
C MET A 110 14.44 -10.45 1.77
N LYS A 111 15.75 -10.19 1.74
CA LYS A 111 16.47 -9.77 2.95
C LYS A 111 16.22 -8.28 3.21
N VAL A 112 16.32 -7.89 4.47
CA VAL A 112 16.40 -6.47 4.84
C VAL A 112 17.51 -5.79 4.05
N GLY A 113 17.18 -4.66 3.44
CA GLY A 113 18.07 -3.89 2.57
C GLY A 113 17.93 -4.22 1.08
N ASP A 114 17.33 -5.36 0.73
CA ASP A 114 17.02 -5.67 -0.67
C ASP A 114 15.84 -4.81 -1.16
N THR A 115 15.89 -4.44 -2.43
CA THR A 115 14.92 -3.54 -3.07
C THR A 115 13.99 -4.29 -4.00
N LEU A 116 12.69 -4.18 -3.74
CA LEU A 116 11.62 -4.56 -4.66
C LEU A 116 11.47 -3.48 -5.72
N VAL A 117 11.43 -3.87 -7.00
CA VAL A 117 11.21 -2.96 -8.12
C VAL A 117 9.90 -3.35 -8.80
N ILE A 118 8.93 -2.44 -8.80
CA ILE A 118 7.63 -2.62 -9.47
C ILE A 118 7.58 -1.70 -10.68
N THR A 119 7.18 -2.22 -11.83
CA THR A 119 6.93 -1.45 -13.05
C THR A 119 5.55 -1.78 -13.58
N ASP A 120 4.75 -0.74 -13.80
CA ASP A 120 3.41 -0.80 -14.37
C ASP A 120 3.27 0.25 -15.50
N ASP A 121 2.03 0.56 -15.88
CA ASP A 121 1.71 1.57 -16.89
C ASP A 121 1.88 3.02 -16.39
N GLU A 122 1.80 3.26 -15.07
CA GLU A 122 2.00 4.58 -14.47
C GLU A 122 3.48 4.93 -14.31
N GLY A 123 4.33 3.95 -13.98
CA GLY A 123 5.73 4.20 -13.69
C GLY A 123 6.54 3.02 -13.17
N THR A 124 7.67 3.37 -12.55
CA THR A 124 8.54 2.41 -11.87
C THR A 124 8.86 2.93 -10.48
N VAL A 125 8.64 2.07 -9.48
CA VAL A 125 8.88 2.36 -8.07
C VAL A 125 9.83 1.34 -7.46
N GLU A 126 10.73 1.83 -6.62
CA GLU A 126 11.60 1.02 -5.77
C GLU A 126 11.11 1.08 -4.33
N ILE A 127 10.93 -0.07 -3.70
CA ILE A 127 10.56 -0.21 -2.29
C ILE A 127 11.66 -0.99 -1.58
N THR A 128 12.13 -0.47 -0.45
CA THR A 128 13.16 -1.12 0.38
C THR A 128 12.70 -1.10 1.83
N ILE A 129 12.68 -2.26 2.48
CA ILE A 129 12.63 -2.35 3.94
C ILE A 129 14.08 -2.39 4.45
N THR A 130 14.47 -1.33 5.16
CA THR A 130 15.86 -1.10 5.59
C THR A 130 16.19 -1.66 6.96
N ARG A 131 15.16 -1.91 7.78
CA ARG A 131 15.31 -2.43 9.14
C ARG A 131 13.97 -2.92 9.67
N PHE A 132 14.02 -3.98 10.48
CA PHE A 132 12.95 -4.35 11.39
C PHE A 132 13.38 -4.11 12.84
N THR A 133 12.48 -3.55 13.62
CA THR A 133 12.59 -3.45 15.07
C THR A 133 11.28 -3.91 15.70
N THR A 134 11.28 -4.14 17.02
CA THR A 134 10.10 -4.61 17.72
C THR A 134 9.92 -3.92 19.05
N SER A 135 8.66 -3.80 19.50
CA SER A 135 8.33 -3.33 20.84
C SER A 135 7.17 -4.14 21.41
N ASN A 136 7.25 -4.58 22.65
CA ASN A 136 6.14 -5.21 23.37
C ASN A 136 5.28 -4.19 24.15
N LYS A 137 5.49 -2.90 23.90
CA LYS A 137 4.76 -1.78 24.50
C LYS A 137 4.55 -0.66 23.50
N GLY A 138 3.61 0.24 23.80
CA GLY A 138 3.51 1.53 23.11
C GLY A 138 4.84 2.28 23.16
N CYS A 139 5.27 2.86 22.03
CA CYS A 139 6.54 3.58 21.94
C CYS A 139 6.48 5.01 22.53
N ARG A 140 5.32 5.44 23.04
CA ARG A 140 5.09 6.72 23.72
C ARG A 140 4.20 6.50 24.94
N SER A 141 4.26 7.42 25.91
CA SER A 141 3.56 7.30 27.19
C SER A 141 2.03 7.14 27.11
N PHE A 142 1.41 7.55 26.00
CA PHE A 142 -0.03 7.46 25.78
C PHE A 142 -0.40 6.54 24.61
N ALA A 143 0.59 5.87 24.01
CA ALA A 143 0.32 4.87 22.98
C ALA A 143 -0.12 3.56 23.65
N PRO A 144 -1.13 2.87 23.11
CA PRO A 144 -1.52 1.56 23.61
C PRO A 144 -0.38 0.55 23.43
N ASP A 145 -0.32 -0.43 24.33
CA ASP A 145 0.48 -1.63 24.14
C ASP A 145 -0.13 -2.49 23.00
N PRO A 146 0.66 -3.34 22.32
CA PRO A 146 0.15 -4.19 21.24
C PRO A 146 -0.88 -5.20 21.78
N ASP A 147 -1.98 -5.36 21.08
CA ASP A 147 -3.08 -6.29 21.43
C ASP A 147 -2.69 -7.75 21.16
N GLU A 148 -1.92 -8.01 20.11
CA GLU A 148 -1.42 -9.36 19.77
C GLU A 148 -0.10 -9.68 20.49
N GLY A 149 0.52 -8.69 21.14
CA GLY A 149 1.66 -8.85 22.04
C GLY A 149 2.98 -8.28 21.53
N LEU A 150 3.08 -7.94 20.24
CA LEU A 150 4.28 -7.36 19.65
C LEU A 150 3.96 -6.34 18.55
N TYR A 151 4.47 -5.13 18.67
CA TYR A 151 4.61 -4.24 17.52
C TYR A 151 5.84 -4.66 16.70
N LEU A 152 5.61 -5.08 15.46
CA LEU A 152 6.66 -5.22 14.44
C LEU A 152 6.76 -3.91 13.66
N ILE A 153 7.93 -3.28 13.65
CA ILE A 153 8.17 -1.95 13.09
C ILE A 153 9.14 -2.09 11.92
N ALA A 154 8.65 -1.80 10.71
CA ALA A 154 9.43 -1.83 9.47
C ALA A 154 9.82 -0.40 9.03
N ASP A 155 11.12 -0.15 8.86
CA ASP A 155 11.60 1.11 8.30
C ASP A 155 11.65 1.02 6.77
N VAL A 156 10.74 1.74 6.12
CA VAL A 156 10.49 1.66 4.69
C VAL A 156 11.06 2.89 3.98
N THR A 157 11.61 2.67 2.80
CA THR A 157 11.90 3.72 1.82
C THR A 157 11.25 3.37 0.49
N VAL A 158 10.57 4.35 -0.12
CA VAL A 158 9.96 4.24 -1.44
C VAL A 158 10.49 5.35 -2.35
N ARG A 159 10.89 5.01 -3.58
CA ARG A 159 11.41 5.96 -4.58
C ARG A 159 10.71 5.76 -5.91
N VAL A 160 10.24 6.85 -6.51
CA VAL A 160 9.70 6.83 -7.87
C VAL A 160 10.85 7.11 -8.84
N ILE A 161 11.24 6.12 -9.64
CA ILE A 161 12.38 6.24 -10.56
C ILE A 161 11.97 6.48 -12.01
N LYS A 162 10.70 6.21 -12.36
CA LYS A 162 10.11 6.53 -13.67
C LYS A 162 8.62 6.81 -13.51
N GLY A 163 8.07 7.69 -14.34
CA GLY A 163 6.63 8.00 -14.36
C GLY A 163 6.13 8.60 -13.05
N THR A 164 4.94 8.16 -12.63
CA THR A 164 4.32 8.47 -11.34
C THR A 164 4.06 7.22 -10.53
N ALA A 165 3.91 7.36 -9.21
CA ALA A 165 3.42 6.28 -8.36
C ALA A 165 2.64 6.83 -7.15
N SER A 166 1.88 5.96 -6.51
CA SER A 166 1.25 6.22 -5.21
C SER A 166 1.95 5.44 -4.10
N VAL A 167 2.04 6.05 -2.92
CA VAL A 167 2.62 5.46 -1.72
C VAL A 167 1.61 5.56 -0.60
N ASN A 168 1.39 4.47 0.12
CA ASN A 168 0.51 4.41 1.27
C ASN A 168 1.01 3.34 2.24
N PRO A 169 1.08 3.59 3.57
CA PRO A 169 1.39 2.55 4.54
C PRO A 169 0.43 1.36 4.51
N PHE A 170 -0.79 1.51 3.99
CA PHE A 170 -1.77 0.42 3.86
C PHE A 170 -1.51 -0.50 2.67
N TYR A 171 -0.54 -0.17 1.80
CA TYR A 171 -0.05 -1.11 0.80
C TYR A 171 0.92 -2.14 1.39
N PHE A 172 1.12 -2.13 2.71
CA PHE A 172 1.93 -3.12 3.40
C PHE A 172 1.06 -3.95 4.33
N GLU A 173 1.33 -5.24 4.34
CA GLU A 173 0.62 -6.22 5.14
C GLU A 173 1.63 -7.17 5.79
N TRP A 174 1.44 -7.47 7.07
CA TRP A 174 2.11 -8.58 7.70
C TRP A 174 1.34 -9.86 7.40
N VAL A 175 2.02 -10.91 6.98
CA VAL A 175 1.46 -12.26 6.80
C VAL A 175 2.24 -13.23 7.68
N ALA A 176 1.58 -13.75 8.71
CA ALA A 176 2.15 -14.73 9.63
C ALA A 176 2.28 -16.12 8.98
N GLU A 177 3.10 -17.00 9.57
CA GLU A 177 3.24 -18.40 9.11
C GLU A 177 1.92 -19.19 9.11
N ASP A 178 0.98 -18.83 9.98
CA ASP A 178 -0.35 -19.45 10.06
C ASP A 178 -1.37 -18.82 9.08
N GLY A 179 -0.94 -17.83 8.28
CA GLY A 179 -1.76 -17.12 7.30
C GLY A 179 -2.59 -15.97 7.87
N LYS A 180 -2.51 -15.67 9.18
CA LYS A 180 -3.13 -14.46 9.72
C LYS A 180 -2.44 -13.22 9.19
N THR A 181 -3.22 -12.17 8.95
CA THR A 181 -2.68 -10.90 8.47
C THR A 181 -2.94 -9.74 9.41
N ALA A 182 -2.04 -8.76 9.37
CA ALA A 182 -2.19 -7.48 10.05
C ALA A 182 -1.80 -6.35 9.10
N ASN A 183 -2.60 -5.29 9.04
CA ASN A 183 -2.30 -4.14 8.20
C ASN A 183 -1.49 -3.08 8.96
N GLY A 184 -0.92 -2.12 8.22
CA GLY A 184 -0.11 -1.03 8.78
C GLY A 184 -0.87 0.09 9.52
N LEU A 185 -2.20 -0.02 9.75
CA LEU A 185 -3.00 1.05 10.38
C LEU A 185 -2.57 1.34 11.82
N VAL A 186 -2.12 0.32 12.53
CA VAL A 186 -1.75 0.41 13.94
C VAL A 186 -0.54 1.35 14.15
N GLY A 187 0.27 1.56 13.11
CA GLY A 187 1.43 2.46 13.17
C GLY A 187 1.13 3.89 13.56
N ALA A 188 -0.04 4.42 13.21
CA ALA A 188 -0.43 5.77 13.60
C ALA A 188 -0.63 5.92 15.12
N LEU A 189 -1.06 4.85 15.80
CA LEU A 189 -1.42 4.86 17.21
C LEU A 189 -0.32 4.32 18.13
N SER A 190 0.53 3.42 17.62
CA SER A 190 1.65 2.81 18.38
C SER A 190 2.69 3.82 18.89
N GLY A 191 2.77 5.00 18.28
CA GLY A 191 3.79 6.00 18.55
C GLY A 191 5.21 5.59 18.11
N CYS A 192 5.35 4.47 17.39
CA CYS A 192 6.63 3.88 17.01
C CYS A 192 7.17 4.48 15.70
N GLY A 193 8.22 5.30 15.84
CA GLY A 193 8.88 5.96 14.71
C GLY A 193 8.06 7.10 14.08
N THR A 194 8.43 7.48 12.86
CA THR A 194 7.71 8.47 12.05
C THR A 194 6.94 7.73 10.96
N PRO A 195 5.59 7.72 10.96
CA PRO A 195 4.82 6.96 9.99
C PRO A 195 5.20 7.28 8.55
N LEU A 196 5.21 6.26 7.69
CA LEU A 196 5.36 6.43 6.26
C LEU A 196 4.26 7.34 5.72
N SER A 197 4.66 8.50 5.21
CA SER A 197 3.72 9.47 4.66
C SER A 197 3.12 8.97 3.34
N SER A 198 1.80 9.03 3.25
CA SER A 198 1.08 8.74 2.01
C SER A 198 1.31 9.83 0.96
N GLY A 199 1.14 9.47 -0.31
CA GLY A 199 1.13 10.41 -1.41
C GLY A 199 0.61 9.78 -2.69
N VAL A 200 -0.10 10.56 -3.49
CA VAL A 200 -0.63 10.15 -4.80
C VAL A 200 0.06 10.96 -5.89
N ASN A 201 0.18 10.38 -7.10
CA ASN A 201 0.81 11.04 -8.25
C ASN A 201 2.22 11.57 -7.94
N LEU A 202 2.98 10.85 -7.12
CA LEU A 202 4.36 11.21 -6.80
C LEU A 202 5.18 11.08 -8.07
N ARG A 203 5.82 12.17 -8.48
CA ARG A 203 6.60 12.22 -9.72
C ARG A 203 7.96 11.54 -9.55
N THR A 204 8.55 11.13 -10.67
CA THR A 204 9.94 10.69 -10.75
C THR A 204 10.88 11.59 -9.93
N GLY A 205 11.78 10.99 -9.16
CA GLY A 205 12.67 11.64 -8.21
C GLY A 205 12.08 11.81 -6.81
N SER A 206 10.77 11.58 -6.61
CA SER A 206 10.16 11.59 -5.29
C SER A 206 10.70 10.46 -4.43
N LYS A 207 10.94 10.76 -3.15
CA LYS A 207 11.31 9.78 -2.12
C LYS A 207 10.40 9.94 -0.91
N ARG A 208 9.90 8.84 -0.39
CA ARG A 208 9.19 8.74 0.90
C ARG A 208 9.94 7.77 1.79
N SER A 209 10.07 8.11 3.07
CA SER A 209 10.66 7.23 4.08
C SER A 209 9.85 7.37 5.37
N GLY A 210 9.75 6.29 6.14
CA GLY A 210 9.06 6.26 7.41
C GLY A 210 8.84 4.84 7.89
N THR A 211 8.07 4.68 8.96
CA THR A 211 7.72 3.39 9.55
C THR A 211 6.37 2.90 9.07
N VAL A 212 6.27 1.59 8.88
CA VAL A 212 5.00 0.86 8.91
C VAL A 212 5.05 -0.06 10.13
N VAL A 213 3.96 -0.11 10.90
CA VAL A 213 3.92 -0.88 12.15
C VAL A 213 2.72 -1.79 12.14
N PHE A 214 2.95 -3.03 12.56
CA PHE A 214 1.97 -4.10 12.62
C PHE A 214 1.85 -4.58 14.06
N ASP A 215 0.62 -4.87 14.49
CA ASP A 215 0.35 -5.57 15.75
C ASP A 215 0.28 -7.07 15.48
N VAL A 216 1.25 -7.82 15.99
CA VAL A 216 1.49 -9.21 15.63
C VAL A 216 1.81 -10.04 16.86
N ALA A 217 1.59 -11.36 16.77
CA ALA A 217 1.87 -12.28 17.87
C ALA A 217 3.37 -12.55 18.05
N ASP A 218 4.10 -12.74 16.96
CA ASP A 218 5.54 -12.96 16.95
C ASP A 218 6.17 -12.51 15.60
N ARG A 219 7.45 -12.82 15.40
CA ARG A 219 8.21 -12.44 14.19
C ARG A 219 8.16 -13.50 13.09
N LYS A 220 7.30 -14.52 13.19
CA LYS A 220 7.23 -15.62 12.24
C LYS A 220 6.26 -15.28 11.12
N GLY A 221 6.81 -14.75 10.05
CA GLY A 221 6.05 -14.29 8.89
C GLY A 221 6.88 -13.40 8.00
N VAL A 222 6.18 -12.65 7.16
CA VAL A 222 6.77 -11.70 6.21
C VAL A 222 5.98 -10.41 6.19
N VAL A 223 6.65 -9.29 5.89
CA VAL A 223 5.95 -8.08 5.46
C VAL A 223 5.87 -8.11 3.93
N GLU A 224 4.65 -8.09 3.42
CA GLU A 224 4.34 -8.02 1.99
C GLU A 224 4.05 -6.60 1.56
N TYR A 225 4.42 -6.28 0.32
CA TYR A 225 3.94 -5.11 -0.39
C TYR A 225 2.84 -5.53 -1.36
N GLN A 226 1.66 -4.96 -1.18
CA GLN A 226 0.47 -5.16 -1.98
C GLN A 226 0.43 -4.11 -3.10
N HIS A 227 0.63 -4.55 -4.35
CA HIS A 227 0.50 -3.73 -5.54
C HIS A 227 -0.81 -4.10 -6.25
N ASN A 228 -1.70 -3.14 -6.48
CA ASN A 228 -3.02 -3.38 -7.09
C ASN A 228 -3.80 -4.52 -6.43
N PHE A 229 -3.75 -4.60 -5.09
CA PHE A 229 -4.40 -5.61 -4.25
C PHE A 229 -3.82 -7.04 -4.38
N GLU A 230 -2.63 -7.18 -4.97
CA GLU A 230 -1.91 -8.45 -5.06
C GLU A 230 -0.50 -8.35 -4.45
N ALA A 231 -0.05 -9.44 -3.84
CA ALA A 231 1.27 -9.49 -3.22
C ALA A 231 2.34 -9.47 -4.33
N ALA A 232 3.17 -8.42 -4.33
CA ALA A 232 4.19 -8.23 -5.37
C ALA A 232 5.61 -8.54 -4.88
N GLY A 233 5.82 -8.52 -3.56
CA GLY A 233 7.06 -8.95 -2.93
C GLY A 233 6.98 -8.91 -1.41
N SER A 234 7.93 -9.55 -0.75
CA SER A 234 7.93 -9.68 0.71
C SER A 234 9.31 -9.72 1.33
N TRP A 235 9.42 -9.28 2.58
CA TRP A 235 10.67 -9.27 3.37
C TRP A 235 10.51 -10.05 4.67
N LYS A 236 11.56 -10.78 5.05
CA LYS A 236 11.63 -11.47 6.36
C LYS A 236 12.25 -10.58 7.45
N PRO A 237 11.63 -10.49 8.65
CA PRO A 237 12.19 -9.80 9.81
C PRO A 237 13.41 -10.42 10.47
#